data_AF-A0A9E5QKN3-F1
#
_entry.id   AF-A0A9E5QKN3-F1
#
_cell.length_a   1.000
_cell.length_b   1.000
_cell.length_c   1.000
_cell.angle_alpha   90.00
_cell.angle_beta   90.00
_cell.angle_gamma   90.00
#
_symmetry.space_group_name_H-M   'P 1'
#
loop_
_entity.id
_entity.type
_entity.pdbx_description
1 polymer ?
#
loop_
_entity_poly.entity_id
_entity_poly.type
_entity_poly.pdbx_seq_one_letter_code
_entity_poly.pdbx_strand_id
1 'polypeptide(L)'
;GSILRGDEYTLNKFDLYLSRYFPDAKTVTKSMIVGYLQAGKHLHTTTLYHHFMALRQFCRFLFQLNPDTYVPEKRLIRRGPTIRRPYIYTPEELMKLIKLARMLTPQESLRPHTYGTLISLLWVSGLRIREALKLNLEDV
;
A
#
# COMPACT_ATOMS: atom_id res chain seq x y z
N GLY A 1 -13.23 2.80 3.38
CA GLY A 1 -12.13 3.70 2.99
C GLY A 1 -10.76 3.17 3.41
N SER A 2 -10.21 2.16 2.73
CA SER A 2 -8.86 1.62 3.01
C SER A 2 -7.75 2.24 2.15
N ILE A 3 -8.10 3.07 1.16
CA ILE A 3 -7.18 3.62 0.16
C ILE A 3 -6.33 4.76 0.77
N LEU A 4 -6.86 5.47 1.77
CA LEU A 4 -6.20 6.65 2.35
C LEU A 4 -5.26 6.36 3.52
N ARG A 5 -5.24 5.15 4.11
CA ARG A 5 -4.40 4.88 5.30
C ARG A 5 -2.89 5.06 5.03
N GLY A 6 -2.44 4.72 3.83
CA GLY A 6 -1.03 4.89 3.45
C GLY A 6 -0.63 6.35 3.27
N ASP A 7 -1.54 7.13 2.67
CA ASP A 7 -1.33 8.56 2.43
C ASP A 7 -1.40 9.34 3.75
N GLU A 8 -2.39 9.03 4.60
CA GLU A 8 -2.53 9.60 5.95
C GLU A 8 -1.27 9.34 6.81
N TYR A 9 -0.75 8.11 6.81
CA TYR A 9 0.52 7.81 7.48
C TYR A 9 1.66 8.70 6.97
N THR A 10 1.77 8.88 5.65
CA THR A 10 2.80 9.71 5.03
C THR A 10 2.67 11.17 5.48
N LEU A 11 1.46 11.72 5.42
CA LEU A 11 1.19 13.11 5.79
C LEU A 11 1.42 13.35 7.29
N ASN A 12 1.00 12.44 8.16
CA ASN A 12 1.28 12.53 9.60
C ASN A 12 2.78 12.48 9.91
N LYS A 13 3.55 11.65 9.18
CA LYS A 13 5.02 11.63 9.33
C LYS A 13 5.68 12.90 8.82
N PHE A 14 5.14 13.50 7.77
CA PHE A 14 5.63 14.78 7.25
C PHE A 14 5.30 15.93 8.20
N ASP A 15 4.09 15.98 8.75
CA ASP A 15 3.68 16.95 9.75
C ASP A 15 4.55 16.87 11.02
N LEU A 16 4.81 15.65 11.51
CA LEU A 16 5.74 15.44 12.63
C LEU A 16 7.17 15.93 12.31
N TYR A 17 7.63 15.75 11.06
CA TYR A 17 8.92 16.27 10.61
C TYR A 17 8.91 17.81 10.59
N LEU A 18 7.88 18.44 10.05
CA LEU A 18 7.74 19.90 10.04
C LEU A 18 7.69 20.46 11.46
N SER A 19 6.89 19.88 12.35
CA SER A 19 6.78 20.29 13.75
C SER A 19 8.13 20.27 14.47
N ARG A 20 9.02 19.33 14.12
CA ARG A 20 10.34 19.18 14.74
C ARG A 20 11.40 20.14 14.19
N TYR A 21 11.41 20.40 12.89
CA TYR A 21 12.49 21.13 12.22
C TYR A 21 12.10 22.51 11.70
N PHE A 22 10.79 22.78 11.58
CA PHE A 22 10.21 24.00 11.03
C PHE A 22 8.91 24.39 11.76
N PRO A 23 8.94 24.59 13.10
CA PRO A 23 7.73 24.82 13.90
C PRO A 23 6.93 26.05 13.48
N ASP A 24 7.60 27.09 12.97
CA ASP A 24 6.96 28.35 12.54
C ASP A 24 6.57 28.38 11.06
N ALA A 25 6.62 27.23 10.38
CA ALA A 25 6.30 27.13 8.96
C ALA A 25 4.82 27.44 8.70
N LYS A 26 4.55 28.50 7.92
CA LYS A 26 3.20 28.85 7.45
C LYS A 26 2.88 28.32 6.06
N THR A 27 3.90 27.90 5.32
CA THR A 27 3.78 27.35 3.96
C THR A 27 4.82 26.26 3.74
N VAL A 28 4.52 25.32 2.85
CA VAL A 28 5.44 24.24 2.49
C VAL A 28 6.44 24.75 1.46
N THR A 29 7.73 24.64 1.76
CA THR A 29 8.82 25.08 0.89
C THR A 29 9.60 23.91 0.29
N LYS A 30 10.42 24.20 -0.71
CA LYS A 30 11.28 23.19 -1.35
C LYS A 30 12.26 22.53 -0.38
N SER A 31 12.86 23.29 0.53
CA SER A 31 13.82 22.76 1.50
C SER A 31 13.17 21.78 2.47
N MET A 32 11.93 22.03 2.89
CA MET A 32 11.16 21.13 3.75
C MET A 32 10.90 19.78 3.07
N ILE A 33 10.43 19.81 1.82
CA ILE A 33 10.17 18.58 1.04
C ILE A 33 11.46 17.81 0.80
N VAL A 34 12.50 18.48 0.32
CA VAL A 34 13.78 17.82 0.01
C VAL A 34 14.41 17.25 1.28
N GLY A 35 14.37 17.98 2.40
CA GLY A 35 14.87 17.50 3.69
C GLY A 35 14.11 16.28 4.20
N TYR A 36 12.77 16.28 4.12
CA TYR A 36 11.96 15.12 4.48
C TYR A 36 12.29 13.89 3.61
N LEU A 37 12.38 14.07 2.30
CA LEU A 37 12.72 12.98 1.37
C LEU A 37 14.14 12.45 1.62
N GLN A 38 15.09 13.31 2.00
CA GLN A 38 16.44 12.91 2.38
C GLN A 38 16.44 12.09 3.67
N ALA A 39 15.69 12.50 4.69
CA ALA A 39 15.52 11.72 5.93
C ALA A 39 14.92 10.33 5.66
N GLY A 40 14.06 10.22 4.63
CA GLY A 40 13.44 8.97 4.18
C GLY A 40 14.29 8.07 3.28
N LYS A 41 15.54 8.41 2.96
CA LYS A 41 16.38 7.62 2.02
C LYS A 41 16.69 6.19 2.45
N HIS A 42 16.55 5.88 3.74
CA HIS A 42 16.69 4.52 4.28
C HIS A 42 15.53 3.60 3.90
N LEU A 43 14.40 4.16 3.40
CA LEU A 43 13.26 3.39 2.94
C LEU A 43 13.53 2.78 1.57
N HIS A 44 12.87 1.65 1.28
CA HIS A 44 12.87 1.07 -0.06
C HIS A 44 12.37 2.09 -1.10
N THR A 45 12.99 2.11 -2.29
CA THR A 45 12.72 3.13 -3.33
C THR A 45 11.25 3.21 -3.72
N THR A 46 10.54 2.08 -3.79
CA THR A 46 9.09 2.07 -4.07
C THR A 46 8.30 2.73 -2.94
N THR A 47 8.64 2.49 -1.68
CA THR A 47 7.98 3.10 -0.52
C THR A 47 8.20 4.61 -0.52
N LEU A 48 9.45 5.05 -0.72
CA LEU A 48 9.78 6.47 -0.82
C LEU A 48 9.06 7.16 -1.99
N TYR A 49 8.92 6.47 -3.13
CA TYR A 49 8.15 6.97 -4.27
C TYR A 49 6.66 7.14 -3.95
N HIS A 50 6.04 6.20 -3.23
CA HIS A 50 4.66 6.33 -2.80
C HIS A 50 4.46 7.49 -1.82
N HIS A 51 5.36 7.63 -0.83
CA HIS A 51 5.34 8.77 0.09
C HIS A 51 5.46 10.09 -0.67
N PHE A 52 6.40 10.18 -1.62
CA PHE A 52 6.57 11.35 -2.48
C PHE A 52 5.31 11.68 -3.28
N MET A 53 4.63 10.67 -3.84
CA MET A 53 3.42 10.88 -4.63
C MET A 53 2.27 11.43 -3.78
N ALA A 54 2.07 10.90 -2.58
CA ALA A 54 1.08 11.40 -1.62
C ALA A 54 1.38 12.86 -1.23
N LEU A 55 2.64 13.14 -0.86
CA LEU A 55 3.08 14.50 -0.51
C LEU A 55 2.91 15.49 -1.65
N ARG A 56 3.27 15.09 -2.88
CA ARG A 56 3.09 15.94 -4.05
C ARG A 56 1.62 16.27 -4.28
N GLN A 57 0.72 15.30 -4.12
CA GLN A 57 -0.71 15.53 -4.27
C GLN A 57 -1.24 16.47 -3.18
N PHE A 58 -0.75 16.33 -1.94
CA PHE A 58 -1.08 17.25 -0.85
C PHE A 58 -0.56 18.67 -1.11
N CYS A 59 0.67 18.84 -1.60
CA CYS A 59 1.21 20.15 -1.98
C CYS A 59 0.39 20.80 -3.10
N ARG A 60 -0.12 20.03 -4.06
CA ARG A 60 -1.03 20.54 -5.10
C ARG A 60 -2.36 21.01 -4.54
N PHE A 61 -2.87 20.34 -3.52
CA PHE A 61 -4.06 20.78 -2.80
C PHE A 61 -3.78 22.08 -2.05
N LEU A 62 -2.68 22.15 -1.29
CA LEU A 62 -2.28 23.36 -0.57
C LEU A 62 -2.03 24.56 -1.49
N PHE A 63 -1.44 24.34 -2.67
CA PHE A 63 -1.21 25.39 -3.66
C PHE A 63 -2.51 26.06 -4.14
N GLN A 64 -3.63 25.34 -4.18
CA GLN A 64 -4.93 25.93 -4.52
C GLN A 64 -5.44 26.88 -3.43
N LEU A 65 -4.99 26.69 -2.18
CA LEU A 65 -5.36 27.53 -1.04
C LEU A 65 -4.36 28.66 -0.81
N ASN A 66 -3.07 28.40 -1.06
CA ASN A 66 -1.98 29.35 -0.92
C ASN A 66 -0.96 29.18 -2.08
N PRO A 67 -0.94 30.10 -3.05
CA PRO A 67 -0.01 30.07 -4.20
C PRO A 67 1.48 30.08 -3.84
N ASP A 68 1.86 30.48 -2.63
CA ASP A 68 3.26 30.43 -2.18
C ASP A 68 3.72 29.01 -1.83
N THR A 69 2.81 28.03 -1.85
CA THR A 69 3.15 26.62 -1.56
C THR A 69 3.99 26.01 -2.68
N TYR A 70 5.15 25.45 -2.33
CA TYR A 70 5.96 24.72 -3.29
C TYR A 70 5.31 23.40 -3.70
N VAL A 71 5.16 23.18 -5.02
CA VAL A 71 4.72 21.91 -5.60
C VAL A 71 5.92 21.18 -6.22
N PRO A 72 6.33 20.01 -5.67
CA PRO A 72 7.46 19.27 -6.20
C PRO A 72 7.26 18.80 -7.65
N GLU A 73 8.33 18.80 -8.45
CA GLU A 73 8.26 18.31 -9.83
C GLU A 73 8.05 16.79 -9.83
N LYS A 74 7.21 16.27 -10.74
CA LYS A 74 6.85 14.83 -10.76
C LYS A 74 8.05 13.88 -10.85
N ARG A 75 9.17 14.35 -11.42
CA ARG A 75 10.40 13.56 -11.64
C ARG A 75 11.44 13.70 -10.53
N LEU A 76 11.15 14.41 -9.44
CA LEU A 76 12.07 14.59 -8.31
C LEU A 76 12.49 13.25 -7.69
N ILE A 77 11.54 12.31 -7.56
CA ILE A 77 11.81 10.92 -7.20
C ILE A 77 11.37 10.02 -8.37
N ARG A 78 12.30 9.20 -8.86
CA ARG A 78 11.99 8.18 -9.87
C ARG A 78 11.46 6.94 -9.17
N ARG A 79 10.42 6.34 -9.73
CA ARG A 79 9.96 5.02 -9.31
C ARG A 79 11.07 4.03 -9.63
N GLY A 80 11.65 3.41 -8.60
CA GLY A 80 12.61 2.32 -8.80
C GLY A 80 11.96 1.13 -9.50
N PRO A 81 12.74 0.27 -10.18
CA PRO A 81 12.21 -0.95 -10.77
C PRO A 81 11.54 -1.79 -9.68
N THR A 82 10.26 -2.12 -9.88
CA THR A 82 9.54 -3.00 -8.96
C THR A 82 9.81 -4.44 -9.38
N ILE A 83 10.89 -5.04 -8.87
CA ILE A 83 11.18 -6.46 -9.12
C ILE A 83 10.46 -7.27 -8.04
N ARG A 84 9.14 -7.39 -8.15
CA ARG A 84 8.42 -8.48 -7.49
C ARG A 84 8.09 -9.50 -8.55
N ARG A 85 8.86 -10.58 -8.58
CA ARG A 85 8.52 -11.74 -9.42
C ARG A 85 7.43 -12.51 -8.68
N PRO A 86 6.21 -12.61 -9.23
CA PRO A 86 5.17 -13.42 -8.60
C PRO A 86 5.61 -14.89 -8.61
N TYR A 87 5.37 -15.59 -7.51
CA TYR A 87 5.51 -17.04 -7.49
C TYR A 87 4.23 -17.64 -8.06
N ILE A 88 4.34 -18.35 -9.19
CA ILE A 88 3.21 -19.04 -9.80
C ILE A 88 3.28 -20.48 -9.32
N TYR A 89 2.30 -20.88 -8.51
CA TYR A 89 2.20 -22.25 -8.01
C TYR A 89 1.99 -23.24 -9.15
N THR A 90 2.63 -24.39 -9.07
CA THR A 90 2.29 -25.51 -9.96
C THR A 90 0.99 -26.19 -9.49
N PRO A 91 0.30 -26.96 -10.37
CA PRO A 91 -0.86 -27.74 -9.97
C PRO A 91 -0.59 -28.66 -8.76
N GLU A 92 0.60 -29.27 -8.68
CA GLU A 92 0.99 -30.16 -7.59
C GLU A 92 1.13 -29.41 -6.26
N GLU A 93 1.75 -28.22 -6.29
CA GLU A 93 1.89 -27.38 -5.10
C GLU A 93 0.54 -26.86 -4.61
N LEU A 94 -0.36 -26.49 -5.54
CA LEU A 94 -1.71 -26.10 -5.21
C LEU A 94 -2.47 -27.25 -4.53
N MET A 95 -2.41 -28.45 -5.09
CA MET A 95 -3.07 -29.63 -4.51
C MET A 95 -2.54 -29.93 -3.10
N LYS A 96 -1.23 -29.75 -2.88
CA LYS A 96 -0.62 -29.86 -1.55
C LYS A 96 -1.15 -28.78 -0.60
N LEU A 97 -1.26 -27.52 -1.05
CA LEU A 97 -1.82 -26.42 -0.25
C LEU A 97 -3.28 -26.69 0.15
N ILE A 98 -4.12 -27.12 -0.79
CA ILE A 98 -5.53 -27.46 -0.52
C ILE A 98 -5.63 -28.62 0.48
N LYS A 99 -4.79 -29.66 0.32
CA LYS A 99 -4.75 -30.79 1.25
C LYS A 99 -4.38 -30.34 2.66
N LEU A 100 -3.35 -29.50 2.81
CA LEU A 100 -2.94 -28.96 4.11
C LEU A 100 -4.00 -28.03 4.72
N ALA A 101 -4.66 -27.22 3.90
CA ALA A 101 -5.76 -26.37 4.35
C ALA A 101 -6.93 -27.18 4.93
N ARG A 102 -7.25 -28.33 4.31
CA ARG A 102 -8.27 -29.27 4.81
C ARG A 102 -7.87 -30.00 6.09
N MET A 103 -6.63 -29.89 6.54
CA MET A 103 -6.14 -30.47 7.79
C MET A 103 -6.01 -29.43 8.92
N LEU A 104 -6.42 -28.18 8.69
CA LEU A 104 -6.40 -27.13 9.72
C LEU A 104 -7.23 -27.56 10.94
N THR A 105 -6.83 -27.12 12.12
CA THR A 105 -7.57 -27.34 13.36
C THR A 105 -8.39 -26.10 13.75
N PRO A 106 -9.54 -26.27 14.43
CA PRO A 106 -10.21 -27.52 14.76
C PRO A 106 -10.82 -28.20 13.52
N GLN A 107 -10.69 -29.53 13.40
CA GLN A 107 -11.19 -30.27 12.22
C GLN A 107 -12.72 -30.25 12.11
N GLU A 108 -13.42 -30.23 13.24
CA GLU A 108 -14.90 -30.16 13.31
C GLU A 108 -15.47 -28.77 13.02
N SER A 109 -14.62 -27.81 12.63
CA SER A 109 -15.05 -26.45 12.31
C SER A 109 -15.18 -26.23 10.80
N LEU A 110 -15.81 -25.13 10.39
CA LEU A 110 -15.84 -24.74 8.98
C LEU A 110 -14.46 -24.35 8.44
N ARG A 111 -13.49 -24.06 9.31
CA ARG A 111 -12.17 -23.54 8.93
C ARG A 111 -11.49 -24.35 7.81
N PRO A 112 -11.34 -25.69 7.90
CA PRO A 112 -10.61 -26.44 6.89
C PRO A 112 -11.32 -26.44 5.53
N HIS A 113 -12.66 -26.48 5.57
CA HIS A 113 -13.51 -26.37 4.38
C HIS A 113 -13.42 -24.97 3.77
N THR A 114 -13.54 -23.91 4.56
CA THR A 114 -13.47 -22.52 4.10
C THR A 114 -12.12 -22.22 3.44
N TYR A 115 -11.00 -22.56 4.07
CA TYR A 115 -9.68 -22.31 3.49
C TYR A 115 -9.42 -23.17 2.26
N GLY A 116 -9.82 -24.45 2.27
CA GLY A 116 -9.71 -25.31 1.09
C GLY A 116 -10.47 -24.74 -0.10
N THR A 117 -11.74 -24.36 0.10
CA THR A 117 -12.58 -23.76 -0.94
C THR A 117 -12.04 -22.40 -1.40
N LEU A 118 -11.61 -21.53 -0.48
CA LEU A 118 -11.05 -20.21 -0.81
C LEU A 118 -9.80 -20.34 -1.68
N ILE A 119 -8.88 -21.24 -1.35
CA ILE A 119 -7.67 -21.47 -2.15
C ILE A 119 -8.03 -21.99 -3.55
N SER A 120 -8.94 -22.98 -3.63
CA SER A 120 -9.42 -23.50 -4.92
C SER A 120 -10.08 -22.40 -5.76
N LEU A 121 -10.93 -21.57 -5.14
CA LEU A 121 -11.63 -20.49 -5.81
C LEU A 121 -10.68 -19.45 -6.37
N LEU A 122 -9.69 -18.99 -5.58
CA LEU A 122 -8.68 -18.04 -6.03
C LEU A 122 -7.89 -18.57 -7.22
N TRP A 123 -7.57 -19.87 -7.23
CA TRP A 123 -6.84 -20.49 -8.33
C TRP A 123 -7.66 -20.53 -9.63
N VAL A 124 -8.91 -20.98 -9.59
CA VAL A 124 -9.71 -21.19 -10.81
C VAL A 124 -10.30 -19.90 -11.37
N SER A 125 -10.53 -18.89 -10.54
CA SER A 125 -11.16 -17.63 -10.94
C SER A 125 -10.18 -16.48 -11.17
N GLY A 126 -8.96 -16.56 -10.63
CA GLY A 126 -8.01 -15.44 -10.65
C GLY A 126 -8.45 -14.21 -9.85
N LEU A 127 -9.48 -14.33 -9.00
CA LEU A 127 -9.93 -13.24 -8.13
C LEU A 127 -8.81 -12.76 -7.19
N ARG A 128 -8.78 -11.46 -6.91
CA ARG A 128 -7.96 -10.95 -5.81
C ARG A 128 -8.55 -11.41 -4.49
N ILE A 129 -7.70 -11.63 -3.49
CA ILE A 129 -8.14 -12.06 -2.14
C ILE A 129 -9.28 -11.21 -1.56
N ARG A 130 -9.26 -9.88 -1.79
CA ARG A 130 -10.32 -8.99 -1.30
C ARG A 130 -11.65 -9.13 -2.05
N GLU A 131 -11.61 -9.54 -3.31
CA GLU A 131 -12.81 -9.80 -4.12
C GLU A 131 -13.44 -11.11 -3.64
N ALA A 132 -12.63 -12.17 -3.50
CA ALA A 132 -13.10 -13.46 -2.98
C ALA A 132 -13.69 -13.35 -1.56
N LEU A 133 -13.09 -12.55 -0.68
CA LEU A 133 -13.60 -12.32 0.68
C LEU A 133 -14.89 -11.47 0.73
N LYS A 134 -15.28 -10.84 -0.38
CA LYS A 134 -16.52 -10.05 -0.49
C LYS A 134 -17.66 -10.79 -1.18
N LEU A 135 -17.40 -12.00 -1.70
CA LEU A 135 -18.44 -12.81 -2.32
C LEU A 135 -19.55 -13.11 -1.32
N ASN A 136 -20.78 -13.01 -1.82
CA ASN A 136 -21.98 -13.33 -1.08
C ASN A 136 -22.81 -14.38 -1.86
N LEU A 137 -23.93 -14.83 -1.29
CA LEU A 137 -24.75 -15.89 -1.88
C LEU A 137 -25.46 -15.46 -3.18
N GLU A 138 -25.62 -14.16 -3.44
CA GLU A 138 -26.24 -13.64 -4.67
C GLU A 138 -25.25 -13.62 -5.86
N ASP A 139 -23.95 -13.78 -5.59
CA ASP A 139 -22.90 -13.80 -6.63
C ASP A 139 -22.68 -15.21 -7.24
N VAL A 140 -23.43 -16.23 -6.79
CA VAL A 140 -23.21 -17.67 -7.09
C VAL A 140 -24.41 -18.33 -7.74
#